data_AF-A0A3L7B9P1-F1
#
_entry.id   AF-A0A3L7B9P1-F1
#
_cell.length_a   1.000
_cell.length_b   1.000
_cell.length_c   1.000
_cell.angle_alpha   90.00
_cell.angle_beta   90.00
_cell.angle_gamma   90.00
#
_symmetry.space_group_name_H-M   'P 1'
#
loop_
_entity.id
_entity.type
_entity.pdbx_description
1 polymer ?
#
loop_
_entity_poly.entity_id
_entity_poly.type
_entity_poly.pdbx_seq_one_letter_code
_entity_poly.pdbx_strand_id
1 'polypeptide(L)'
;MSDGIQVDVDALHAAAGSLAATGQQLGAEIASLESTVNGAGNPWGADEAGSLFGAVYVEVLTHALDVYRSMADQLLETAANLDLGADAHEATETANAELFTRMELPGGYAATS
;
A
#
# COMPACT_ATOMS: atom_id res chain seq x y z
N MET A 1 -26.07 -1.81 25.15
CA MET A 1 -24.60 -1.79 25.00
C MET A 1 -24.38 -1.88 23.51
N SER A 2 -23.88 -0.83 22.85
CA SER A 2 -23.62 -0.89 21.42
C SER A 2 -22.47 -1.89 21.22
N ASP A 3 -22.67 -2.89 20.36
CA ASP A 3 -21.54 -3.66 19.83
C ASP A 3 -20.57 -2.65 19.22
N GLY A 4 -19.44 -2.45 19.90
CA GLY A 4 -18.37 -1.61 19.39
C GLY A 4 -17.77 -2.26 18.15
N ILE A 5 -17.24 -1.43 17.24
CA ILE A 5 -16.40 -1.95 16.17
C ILE A 5 -15.14 -2.52 16.84
N GLN A 6 -14.98 -3.86 16.81
CA GLN A 6 -13.71 -4.48 17.17
C GLN A 6 -12.77 -4.37 15.98
N VAL A 7 -11.68 -3.64 16.16
CA VAL A 7 -10.62 -3.52 15.17
C VAL A 7 -9.49 -4.46 15.55
N ASP A 8 -9.13 -5.35 14.63
CA ASP A 8 -7.97 -6.23 14.75
C ASP A 8 -6.76 -5.51 14.13
N VAL A 9 -5.97 -4.84 14.99
CA VAL A 9 -4.80 -4.04 14.61
C VAL A 9 -3.72 -4.90 13.98
N ASP A 10 -3.49 -6.11 14.52
CA ASP A 10 -2.52 -7.06 13.98
C ASP A 10 -2.90 -7.51 12.56
N ALA A 11 -4.18 -7.79 12.33
CA ALA A 11 -4.67 -8.12 11.00
C ALA A 11 -4.54 -6.96 10.01
N LEU A 12 -4.72 -5.70 10.46
CA LEU A 12 -4.53 -4.52 9.61
C LEU A 12 -3.06 -4.35 9.21
N HIS A 13 -2.11 -4.48 10.14
CA HIS A 13 -0.68 -4.44 9.81
C HIS A 13 -0.26 -5.58 8.89
N ALA A 14 -0.77 -6.79 9.10
CA ALA A 14 -0.48 -7.92 8.22
C ALA A 14 -1.01 -7.69 6.79
N ALA A 15 -2.20 -7.08 6.66
CA ALA A 15 -2.77 -6.70 5.37
C ALA A 15 -1.96 -5.58 4.71
N ALA A 16 -1.56 -4.56 5.46
CA ALA A 16 -0.70 -3.48 5.00
C ALA A 16 0.64 -4.02 4.45
N GLY A 17 1.32 -4.89 5.20
CA GLY A 17 2.55 -5.52 4.77
C GLY A 17 2.40 -6.35 3.49
N SER A 18 1.28 -7.08 3.36
CA SER A 18 0.99 -7.88 2.16
C SER A 18 0.73 -7.01 0.92
N LEU A 19 0.00 -5.90 1.08
CA LEU A 19 -0.24 -4.93 0.01
C LEU A 19 1.05 -4.22 -0.40
N ALA A 20 1.89 -3.83 0.57
CA ALA A 20 3.16 -3.19 0.30
C ALA A 20 4.11 -4.11 -0.47
N ALA A 21 4.22 -5.38 -0.05
CA ALA A 21 5.02 -6.38 -0.76
C ALA A 21 4.52 -6.60 -2.19
N THR A 22 3.20 -6.67 -2.38
CA THR A 22 2.59 -6.83 -3.71
C THR A 22 2.85 -5.61 -4.61
N GLY A 23 2.71 -4.39 -4.08
CA GLY A 23 3.02 -3.16 -4.81
C GLY A 23 4.48 -3.08 -5.22
N GLN A 24 5.41 -3.43 -4.32
CA GLN A 24 6.85 -3.48 -4.63
C GLN A 24 7.17 -4.54 -5.70
N GLN A 25 6.60 -5.73 -5.58
CA GLN A 25 6.80 -6.79 -6.56
C GLN A 25 6.30 -6.36 -7.95
N LEU A 26 5.08 -5.82 -8.02
CA LEU A 26 4.51 -5.33 -9.26
C LEU A 26 5.39 -4.24 -9.88
N GLY A 27 5.85 -3.27 -9.09
CA GLY A 27 6.77 -2.22 -9.54
C GLY A 27 8.07 -2.78 -10.13
N ALA A 28 8.65 -3.79 -9.49
CA ALA A 28 9.87 -4.45 -9.97
C ALA A 28 9.64 -5.22 -11.29
N GLU A 29 8.52 -5.94 -11.39
CA GLU A 29 8.16 -6.69 -12.60
C GLU A 29 7.91 -5.76 -13.81
N ILE A 30 7.23 -4.63 -13.58
CA ILE A 30 7.04 -3.57 -14.60
C ILE A 30 8.38 -3.03 -15.09
N ALA A 31 9.29 -2.68 -14.17
CA ALA A 31 10.61 -2.16 -14.53
C ALA A 31 11.43 -3.20 -15.34
N SER A 32 11.33 -4.47 -14.97
CA SER A 32 11.98 -5.57 -15.69
C SER A 32 11.41 -5.75 -17.10
N LEU A 33 10.08 -5.68 -17.25
CA LEU A 33 9.41 -5.77 -18.54
C LEU A 33 9.81 -4.59 -19.44
N GLU A 34 9.74 -3.36 -18.93
CA GLU A 34 10.15 -2.16 -19.65
C GLU A 34 11.61 -2.24 -20.13
N SER A 35 12.52 -2.66 -19.24
CA SER A 35 13.92 -2.84 -19.58
C SER A 35 14.12 -3.86 -20.71
N THR A 36 13.35 -4.94 -20.69
CA THR A 36 13.41 -5.98 -21.73
C THR A 36 12.93 -5.45 -23.09
N VAL A 37 11.80 -4.75 -23.12
CA VAL A 37 11.15 -4.35 -24.38
C VAL A 37 11.82 -3.15 -25.04
N ASN A 38 12.40 -2.24 -24.25
CA ASN A 38 13.04 -1.01 -24.73
C ASN A 38 14.58 -1.12 -24.78
N GLY A 39 15.14 -2.18 -24.20
CA GLY A 39 16.59 -2.37 -24.08
C GLY A 39 17.22 -3.15 -25.23
N ALA A 40 18.50 -3.45 -25.05
CA ALA A 40 19.31 -4.24 -25.99
C ALA A 40 18.86 -5.72 -26.11
N GLY A 41 18.02 -6.19 -25.19
CA GLY A 41 17.44 -7.54 -25.18
C GLY A 41 16.06 -7.65 -25.84
N ASN A 42 15.61 -6.61 -26.54
CA ASN A 42 14.28 -6.61 -27.14
C ASN A 42 14.10 -7.78 -28.13
N PRO A 43 12.89 -8.36 -28.23
CA PRO A 43 12.65 -9.58 -29.01
C PRO A 43 12.40 -9.33 -30.50
N TRP A 44 12.37 -8.08 -30.96
CA TRP A 44 11.80 -7.71 -32.26
C TRP A 44 12.76 -7.94 -33.43
N GLY A 45 14.07 -7.98 -33.18
CA GLY A 45 15.08 -8.01 -34.24
C GLY A 45 15.24 -6.66 -34.93
N ALA A 46 16.29 -6.55 -35.77
CA ALA A 46 16.69 -5.29 -36.40
C ALA A 46 16.25 -5.16 -37.88
N ASP A 47 15.44 -6.09 -38.39
CA ASP A 47 14.90 -6.00 -39.74
C ASP A 47 13.71 -5.03 -39.80
N GLU A 48 13.23 -4.75 -41.02
CA GLU A 48 12.14 -3.79 -41.24
C GLU A 48 10.84 -4.23 -40.54
N ALA A 49 10.54 -5.53 -40.59
CA ALA A 49 9.37 -6.11 -39.93
C ALA A 49 9.48 -5.95 -38.40
N GLY A 50 10.61 -6.34 -37.82
CA GLY A 50 10.92 -6.20 -36.40
C GLY A 50 10.84 -4.76 -35.90
N SER A 51 11.37 -3.82 -36.69
CA SER A 51 11.31 -2.39 -36.36
C SER A 51 9.87 -1.87 -36.32
N LEU A 52 9.04 -2.27 -37.29
CA LEU A 52 7.62 -1.89 -37.34
C LEU A 52 6.82 -2.50 -36.18
N PHE A 53 7.00 -3.80 -35.93
CA PHE A 53 6.32 -4.49 -34.83
C PHE A 53 6.73 -3.94 -33.46
N GLY A 54 8.03 -3.71 -33.27
CA GLY A 54 8.57 -3.13 -32.04
C GLY A 54 7.98 -1.75 -31.76
N ALA A 55 7.89 -0.87 -32.77
CA ALA A 55 7.34 0.46 -32.60
C ALA A 55 5.86 0.45 -32.14
N VAL A 56 5.02 -0.36 -32.81
CA VAL A 56 3.59 -0.45 -32.45
C VAL A 56 3.40 -1.12 -31.09
N TYR A 57 4.18 -2.15 -30.79
CA TYR A 57 4.10 -2.86 -29.50
C TYR A 57 4.52 -1.96 -28.34
N VAL A 58 5.65 -1.26 -28.46
CA VAL A 58 6.17 -0.36 -27.41
C VAL A 58 5.19 0.77 -27.11
N GLU A 59 4.52 1.33 -28.13
CA GLU A 59 3.51 2.37 -27.94
C GLU A 59 2.35 1.88 -27.05
N VAL A 60 1.76 0.73 -27.39
CA VAL A 60 0.65 0.14 -26.62
C VAL A 60 1.11 -0.28 -25.22
N LEU A 61 2.29 -0.89 -25.14
CA LEU A 61 2.84 -1.34 -23.87
C LEU A 61 3.13 -0.17 -22.94
N THR A 62 3.65 0.97 -23.44
CA THR A 62 3.94 2.14 -22.60
C THR A 62 2.70 2.59 -21.84
N HIS A 63 1.54 2.66 -22.50
CA HIS A 63 0.29 2.98 -21.84
C HIS A 63 -0.10 1.96 -20.76
N ALA A 64 0.04 0.67 -21.06
CA ALA A 64 -0.24 -0.39 -20.08
C ALA A 64 0.71 -0.32 -18.87
N LEU A 65 2.00 -0.06 -19.09
CA LEU A 65 2.99 0.09 -18.02
C LEU A 65 2.64 1.25 -17.09
N ASP A 66 2.17 2.38 -17.61
CA ASP A 66 1.74 3.52 -16.78
C ASP A 66 0.55 3.17 -15.88
N VAL A 67 -0.42 2.43 -16.41
CA VAL A 67 -1.56 1.92 -15.61
C VAL A 67 -1.07 0.99 -14.51
N TYR A 68 -0.16 0.06 -14.83
CA TYR A 68 0.39 -0.85 -13.84
C TYR A 68 1.23 -0.15 -12.77
N ARG A 69 2.01 0.89 -13.13
CA ARG A 69 2.74 1.71 -12.16
C ARG A 69 1.79 2.43 -11.22
N SER A 70 0.75 3.05 -11.77
CA SER A 70 -0.28 3.70 -10.95
C SER A 70 -0.96 2.72 -9.99
N MET A 71 -1.19 1.48 -10.43
CA MET A 71 -1.74 0.44 -9.55
C MET A 71 -0.76 0.01 -8.45
N ALA A 72 0.54 -0.12 -8.77
CA ALA A 72 1.57 -0.39 -7.77
C ALA A 72 1.64 0.72 -6.70
N ASP A 73 1.60 1.98 -7.13
CA ASP A 73 1.59 3.13 -6.23
C ASP A 73 0.34 3.14 -5.33
N GLN A 74 -0.84 2.84 -5.89
CA GLN A 74 -2.08 2.74 -5.12
C GLN A 74 -2.04 1.63 -4.07
N LEU A 75 -1.39 0.49 -4.36
CA LEU A 75 -1.20 -0.58 -3.37
C LEU A 75 -0.31 -0.13 -2.21
N LEU A 76 0.76 0.60 -2.51
CA LEU A 76 1.68 1.15 -1.51
C LEU A 76 1.01 2.24 -0.66
N GLU A 77 0.24 3.12 -1.29
CA GLU A 77 -0.53 4.15 -0.59
C GLU A 77 -1.59 3.51 0.32
N THR A 78 -2.31 2.50 -0.18
CA THR A 78 -3.31 1.78 0.62
C THR A 78 -2.66 1.08 1.81
N ALA A 79 -1.50 0.45 1.62
CA ALA A 79 -0.74 -0.16 2.70
C ALA A 79 -0.37 0.87 3.78
N ALA A 80 0.21 2.01 3.38
CA ALA A 80 0.57 3.08 4.31
C ALA A 80 -0.65 3.62 5.08
N ASN A 81 -1.79 3.79 4.40
CA ASN A 81 -3.02 4.25 5.03
C ASN A 81 -3.58 3.25 6.04
N LEU A 82 -3.44 1.94 5.78
CA LEU A 82 -3.83 0.90 6.73
C LEU A 82 -2.94 0.90 7.97
N ASP A 83 -1.62 0.99 7.81
CA ASP A 83 -0.68 1.08 8.94
C ASP A 83 -0.97 2.32 9.79
N LEU A 84 -1.11 3.49 9.16
CA LEU A 84 -1.44 4.74 9.87
C LEU A 84 -2.79 4.65 10.60
N GLY A 85 -3.78 3.99 10.01
CA GLY A 85 -5.09 3.78 10.63
C GLY A 85 -5.02 2.82 11.82
N ALA A 86 -4.23 1.76 11.71
CA ALA A 86 -3.99 0.79 12.78
C ALA A 86 -3.29 1.45 13.98
N ASP A 87 -2.19 2.17 13.73
CA ASP A 87 -1.45 2.93 14.75
C ASP A 87 -2.34 3.95 15.47
N ALA A 88 -3.14 4.71 14.71
CA ALA A 88 -4.05 5.70 15.27
C ALA A 88 -5.15 5.07 16.14
N HIS A 89 -5.63 3.88 15.77
CA HIS A 89 -6.60 3.13 16.56
C HIS A 89 -5.99 2.65 17.87
N GLU A 90 -4.82 2.02 17.83
CA GLU A 90 -4.13 1.53 19.03
C GLU A 90 -3.78 2.68 20.00
N ALA A 91 -3.31 3.81 19.48
CA ALA A 91 -3.03 5.00 20.29
C ALA A 91 -4.30 5.53 20.98
N THR A 92 -5.43 5.53 20.27
CA THR A 92 -6.72 5.96 20.83
C THR A 92 -7.18 5.02 21.94
N GLU A 93 -7.08 3.70 21.72
CA GLU A 93 -7.50 2.70 22.71
C GLU A 93 -6.62 2.75 23.96
N THR A 94 -5.31 2.91 23.78
CA THR A 94 -4.36 3.09 24.90
C THR A 94 -4.70 4.33 25.72
N ALA A 95 -4.94 5.47 25.07
CA ALA A 95 -5.30 6.71 25.76
C ALA A 95 -6.63 6.58 26.53
N ASN A 96 -7.61 5.88 25.95
CA ASN A 96 -8.89 5.60 26.61
C ASN A 96 -8.68 4.72 27.85
N ALA A 97 -7.91 3.63 27.74
CA ALA A 97 -7.61 2.72 28.85
C ALA A 97 -6.89 3.44 30.01
N GLU A 98 -5.94 4.32 29.71
CA GLU A 98 -5.25 5.15 30.71
C GLU A 98 -6.21 6.12 31.41
N LEU A 99 -7.12 6.74 30.66
CA LEU A 99 -8.12 7.65 31.21
C LEU A 99 -9.09 6.92 32.14
N PHE A 100 -9.58 5.75 31.74
CA PHE A 100 -10.41 4.90 32.60
C PHE A 100 -9.66 4.48 33.87
N THR A 101 -8.41 4.01 33.75
CA THR A 101 -7.58 3.65 34.90
C THR A 101 -7.43 4.81 35.88
N ARG A 102 -7.24 6.03 35.37
CA ARG A 102 -7.13 7.25 36.20
C ARG A 102 -8.43 7.58 36.94
N MET A 103 -9.60 7.29 36.34
CA MET A 103 -10.90 7.50 36.96
C MET A 103 -11.21 6.46 38.04
N GLU A 104 -10.74 5.22 37.89
CA GLU A 104 -10.98 4.13 38.85
C GLU A 104 -10.12 4.23 40.13
N LEU A 105 -9.02 4.99 40.10
CA LEU A 105 -8.17 5.19 41.27
C LEU A 105 -8.80 6.15 42.31
N PRO A 106 -8.71 5.90 43.64
CA PRO A 106 -9.40 6.66 44.70
C PRO A 106 -8.98 8.13 44.92
N GLY A 107 -8.35 8.77 43.92
CA GLY A 107 -7.97 10.19 43.92
C GLY A 107 -8.37 10.92 42.63
N GLY A 108 -9.16 10.31 41.75
CA GLY A 108 -9.64 10.92 40.52
C GLY A 108 -10.52 12.14 40.80
N TYR A 109 -9.96 13.34 40.56
CA TYR A 109 -10.56 14.66 40.67
C TYR A 109 -11.75 14.78 41.65
N ALA A 110 -11.45 15.21 42.87
CA ALA A 110 -12.42 15.98 43.62
C ALA A 110 -12.86 17.15 42.71
N ALA A 111 -14.07 17.06 42.18
CA ALA A 111 -14.71 18.12 41.43
C ALA A 111 -14.83 19.34 42.36
N THR A 112 -13.84 20.22 42.33
CA THR A 112 -13.92 21.52 42.99
C THR A 112 -14.82 22.42 42.16
N SER A 113 -15.86 22.90 42.85
CA SER A 113 -16.88 23.85 42.43
C SER A 113 -16.33 25.16 41.90
#